data_AF-A0A3M5DNH8-F1
#
_entry.id   AF-A0A3M5DNH8-F1
#
_cell.length_a   1.000
_cell.length_b   1.000
_cell.length_c   1.000
_cell.angle_alpha   90.00
_cell.angle_beta   90.00
_cell.angle_gamma   90.00
#
_symmetry.space_group_name_H-M   'P 1'
#
loop_
_entity.id
_entity.type
_entity.pdbx_description
1 polymer ?
#
loop_
_entity_poly.entity_id
_entity_poly.type
_entity_poly.pdbx_seq_one_letter_code
_entity_poly.pdbx_strand_id
1 'polypeptide(L)'
;MAPASAVPLMTTPLLGLITGAGGAFGAMLKITPLGDYLGSTLSALGIGLFMPFVVAAALKTAQGSTTVALVTTSALVAPLLPQLGLDSEMGRVLTVMAIGAGAMTVSHANDSFFWVVTQFSRMTVSTAYRAQTLATLVQGIAGMLAVWLLSLVLL
;
A
#
# COMPACT_ATOMS: atom_id res chain seq x y z
N MET A 1 -10.09 -33.60 17.56
CA MET A 1 -8.83 -33.00 17.07
C MET A 1 -8.64 -33.51 15.64
N ALA A 2 -9.04 -32.72 14.64
CA ALA A 2 -8.94 -33.15 13.23
C ALA A 2 -7.48 -33.03 12.74
N PRO A 3 -6.99 -33.96 11.91
CA PRO A 3 -5.58 -34.03 11.53
C PRO A 3 -5.13 -32.79 10.76
N ALA A 4 -3.86 -32.42 10.95
CA ALA A 4 -3.16 -31.32 10.28
C ALA A 4 -2.82 -31.66 8.81
N SER A 5 -3.76 -32.24 8.06
CA SER A 5 -3.60 -32.55 6.64
C SER A 5 -4.55 -31.71 5.80
N ALA A 6 -3.97 -30.95 4.88
CA ALA A 6 -4.59 -30.20 3.79
C ALA A 6 -5.39 -28.94 4.17
N VAL A 7 -4.69 -27.85 4.50
CA VAL A 7 -5.08 -26.57 3.88
C VAL A 7 -4.84 -26.79 2.37
N PRO A 8 -5.83 -26.61 1.49
CA PRO A 8 -5.69 -27.03 0.09
C PRO A 8 -4.48 -26.35 -0.55
N LEU A 9 -3.51 -27.15 -0.99
CA LEU A 9 -2.33 -26.75 -1.79
C LEU A 9 -2.69 -26.10 -3.14
N MET A 10 -3.98 -25.92 -3.44
CA MET A 10 -4.49 -25.29 -4.66
C MET A 10 -4.16 -23.79 -4.76
N THR A 11 -3.65 -23.14 -3.71
CA THR A 11 -3.48 -21.68 -3.68
C THR A 11 -2.08 -21.18 -4.02
N THR A 12 -1.00 -21.95 -3.87
CA THR A 12 0.37 -21.43 -4.07
C THR A 12 0.63 -20.92 -5.51
N PRO A 13 0.20 -21.63 -6.58
CA PRO A 13 0.34 -21.13 -7.95
C PRO A 13 -0.51 -19.88 -8.20
N LEU A 14 -1.74 -19.85 -7.71
CA LEU A 14 -2.64 -18.69 -7.86
C LEU A 14 -2.12 -17.46 -7.11
N LEU A 15 -1.61 -17.65 -5.89
CA LEU A 15 -0.95 -16.60 -5.10
C LEU A 15 0.32 -16.06 -5.81
N GLY A 16 1.07 -16.96 -6.44
CA GLY A 16 2.20 -16.59 -7.30
C GLY A 16 1.77 -15.72 -8.49
N LEU A 17 0.68 -16.10 -9.17
CA LEU A 17 0.11 -15.31 -10.28
C LEU A 17 -0.39 -13.94 -9.83
N ILE A 18 -1.09 -13.86 -8.69
CA ILE A 18 -1.57 -12.59 -8.11
C ILE A 18 -0.38 -11.66 -7.83
N THR A 19 0.65 -12.19 -7.16
CA THR A 19 1.85 -11.43 -6.82
C THR A 19 2.63 -10.99 -8.06
N GLY A 20 2.78 -11.90 -9.04
CA GLY A 20 3.49 -11.64 -10.30
C GLY A 20 2.78 -10.60 -11.17
N ALA A 21 1.45 -10.69 -11.29
CA ALA A 21 0.63 -9.72 -12.00
C ALA A 21 0.72 -8.32 -11.35
N GLY A 22 0.68 -8.24 -10.02
CA GLY A 22 0.89 -6.99 -9.29
C GLY A 22 2.28 -6.38 -9.54
N GLY A 23 3.32 -7.21 -9.63
CA GLY A 23 4.68 -6.79 -9.99
C GLY A 23 4.80 -6.23 -11.40
N ALA A 24 4.20 -6.91 -12.39
CA ALA A 24 4.18 -6.46 -13.78
C ALA A 24 3.41 -5.14 -13.95
N PHE A 25 2.27 -5.01 -13.29
CA PHE A 25 1.50 -3.75 -13.27
C PHE A 25 2.29 -2.61 -12.64
N GLY A 26 2.91 -2.84 -11.47
CA GLY A 26 3.77 -1.85 -10.83
C GLY A 26 4.97 -1.44 -11.68
N ALA A 27 5.55 -2.36 -12.46
CA ALA A 27 6.61 -2.04 -13.42
C ALA A 27 6.12 -1.16 -14.58
N MET A 28 4.94 -1.44 -15.12
CA MET A 28 4.32 -0.59 -16.15
C MET A 28 4.05 0.83 -15.64
N LEU A 29 3.59 0.97 -14.39
CA LEU A 29 3.36 2.30 -13.80
C LEU A 29 4.64 3.12 -13.65
N LYS A 30 5.78 2.48 -13.40
CA LYS A 30 7.09 3.18 -13.30
C LYS A 30 7.57 3.77 -14.63
N ILE A 31 7.19 3.16 -15.76
CA ILE A 31 7.60 3.63 -17.09
C ILE A 31 6.59 4.61 -17.71
N THR A 32 5.39 4.73 -17.12
CA THR A 32 4.43 5.76 -17.51
C THR A 32 4.74 7.11 -16.86
N PRO A 33 4.37 8.24 -17.48
CA PRO A 33 4.55 9.60 -16.93
C PRO A 33 3.56 9.91 -15.79
N LEU A 34 3.20 8.90 -14.98
CA LEU A 34 2.25 9.01 -13.89
C LEU A 34 2.80 9.90 -12.76
N GLY A 35 4.12 9.92 -12.56
CA GLY A 35 4.79 10.75 -11.56
C GLY A 35 4.58 12.24 -11.79
N ASP A 36 4.70 12.68 -13.05
CA ASP A 36 4.50 14.08 -13.43
C ASP A 36 3.02 14.49 -13.29
N TYR A 37 2.11 13.58 -13.66
CA TYR A 37 0.67 13.81 -13.55
C TYR A 37 0.21 13.89 -12.08
N LEU A 38 0.65 12.95 -11.25
CA LEU A 38 0.35 12.93 -9.82
C LEU A 38 1.03 14.10 -9.11
N GLY A 39 2.27 14.42 -9.47
CA GLY A 39 3.01 15.56 -8.95
C GLY A 39 2.28 16.88 -9.24
N SER A 40 1.94 17.16 -10.48
CA SER A 40 1.24 18.40 -10.86
C SER A 40 -0.18 18.51 -10.28
N THR A 41 -0.94 17.41 -10.24
CA THR A 41 -2.34 17.43 -9.77
C THR A 41 -2.44 17.43 -8.25
N LEU A 42 -1.65 16.59 -7.56
CA LEU A 42 -1.74 16.43 -6.10
C LEU A 42 -0.89 17.44 -5.33
N SER A 43 0.21 17.96 -5.90
CA SER A 43 0.93 19.08 -5.26
C SER A 43 0.10 20.36 -5.24
N ALA A 44 -0.71 20.60 -6.29
CA ALA A 44 -1.63 21.73 -6.36
C ALA A 44 -2.71 21.72 -5.26
N LEU A 45 -3.02 20.53 -4.71
CA LEU A 45 -3.96 20.37 -3.61
C LEU A 45 -3.36 20.73 -2.23
N GLY A 46 -2.04 20.98 -2.13
CA GLY A 46 -1.38 21.40 -0.88
C GLY A 46 -1.42 20.35 0.24
N ILE A 47 -1.70 19.09 -0.09
CA ILE A 47 -1.94 18.00 0.86
C ILE A 47 -0.66 17.40 1.48
N GLY A 48 0.53 17.91 1.11
CA GLY A 48 1.82 17.57 1.74
C GLY A 48 2.02 16.07 1.92
N LEU A 49 2.10 15.64 3.19
CA LEU A 49 2.36 14.25 3.60
C LEU A 49 1.24 13.26 3.26
N PHE A 50 0.01 13.73 3.00
CA PHE A 50 -1.10 12.86 2.60
C PHE A 50 -1.00 12.43 1.14
N MET A 51 -0.34 13.20 0.29
CA MET A 51 -0.12 12.84 -1.12
C MET A 51 0.57 11.47 -1.26
N PRO A 52 1.76 11.22 -0.66
CA PRO A 52 2.42 9.92 -0.76
C PRO A 52 1.59 8.77 -0.19
N PHE A 53 0.83 9.01 0.88
CA PHE A 53 -0.07 8.02 1.46
C PHE A 53 -1.20 7.62 0.50
N VAL A 54 -1.88 8.60 -0.10
CA VAL A 54 -3.00 8.36 -1.02
C VAL A 54 -2.52 7.64 -2.27
N VAL A 55 -1.38 8.05 -2.83
CA VAL A 55 -0.79 7.36 -3.98
C VAL A 55 -0.44 5.91 -3.64
N ALA A 56 0.22 5.67 -2.50
CA ALA A 56 0.56 4.33 -2.06
C ALA A 56 -0.68 3.45 -1.82
N ALA A 57 -1.71 3.99 -1.19
CA ALA A 57 -2.98 3.30 -0.95
C ALA A 57 -3.71 2.98 -2.25
N ALA A 58 -3.75 3.90 -3.21
CA ALA A 58 -4.34 3.67 -4.52
C ALA A 58 -3.59 2.58 -5.31
N LEU A 59 -2.26 2.65 -5.33
CA LEU A 59 -1.43 1.64 -6.01
C LEU A 59 -1.54 0.27 -5.35
N LYS A 60 -1.54 0.22 -4.02
CA LYS A 60 -1.78 -1.01 -3.26
C LYS A 60 -3.16 -1.59 -3.57
N THR A 61 -4.20 -0.77 -3.58
CA THR A 61 -5.56 -1.21 -3.88
C THR A 61 -5.69 -1.69 -5.32
N ALA A 62 -4.98 -1.09 -6.27
CA ALA A 62 -5.04 -1.53 -7.67
C ALA A 62 -4.30 -2.88 -7.90
N GLN A 63 -3.10 -3.02 -7.34
CA GLN A 63 -2.18 -4.12 -7.70
C GLN A 63 -2.01 -5.20 -6.63
N GLY A 64 -2.45 -4.93 -5.40
CA GLY A 64 -2.45 -5.86 -4.26
C GLY A 64 -1.10 -6.11 -3.57
N SER A 65 0.05 -5.83 -4.17
CA SER A 65 1.36 -6.05 -3.53
C SER A 65 1.84 -4.83 -2.71
N THR A 66 2.09 -5.05 -1.41
CA THR A 66 2.64 -4.02 -0.50
C THR A 66 4.03 -3.57 -0.92
N THR A 67 4.93 -4.52 -1.20
CA THR A 67 6.32 -4.22 -1.55
C THR A 67 6.40 -3.48 -2.89
N VAL A 68 5.62 -3.91 -3.87
CA VAL A 68 5.60 -3.23 -5.17
C VAL A 68 4.99 -1.82 -5.00
N ALA A 69 3.98 -1.64 -4.14
CA ALA A 69 3.36 -0.33 -3.92
C ALA A 69 4.34 0.63 -3.23
N LEU A 70 5.10 0.14 -2.25
CA LEU A 70 6.19 0.86 -1.60
C LEU A 70 7.23 1.32 -2.63
N VAL A 71 7.82 0.39 -3.38
CA VAL A 71 8.92 0.72 -4.30
C VAL A 71 8.45 1.62 -5.43
N THR A 72 7.26 1.36 -6.00
CA THR A 72 6.70 2.20 -7.07
C THR A 72 6.38 3.60 -6.56
N THR A 73 5.69 3.74 -5.42
CA THR A 73 5.35 5.06 -4.89
C THR A 73 6.59 5.85 -4.48
N SER A 74 7.56 5.21 -3.83
CA SER A 74 8.82 5.87 -3.46
C SER A 74 9.57 6.41 -4.68
N ALA A 75 9.61 5.65 -5.79
CA ALA A 75 10.22 6.11 -7.02
C ALA A 75 9.48 7.30 -7.66
N LEU A 76 8.14 7.32 -7.56
CA LEU A 76 7.31 8.40 -8.08
C LEU A 76 7.39 9.67 -7.23
N VAL A 77 7.45 9.53 -5.90
CA VAL A 77 7.42 10.66 -4.95
C VAL A 77 8.80 11.27 -4.73
N ALA A 78 9.89 10.50 -4.84
CA ALA A 78 11.25 10.99 -4.64
C ALA A 78 11.58 12.32 -5.36
N PRO A 79 11.31 12.49 -6.68
CA PRO A 79 11.58 13.75 -7.37
C PRO A 79 10.63 14.90 -6.97
N LEU A 80 9.52 14.60 -6.29
CA LEU A 80 8.48 15.56 -5.91
C LEU A 80 8.68 16.13 -4.49
N LEU A 81 9.57 15.53 -3.69
CA LEU A 81 9.86 15.94 -2.31
C LEU A 81 10.17 17.45 -2.15
N PRO A 82 10.99 18.09 -3.02
CA PRO A 82 11.27 19.52 -2.91
C PRO A 82 10.02 20.39 -3.12
N GLN A 83 9.15 20.00 -4.05
CA GLN A 83 7.91 20.73 -4.36
C GLN A 83 6.87 20.58 -3.23
N LEU A 84 6.93 19.47 -2.49
CA LEU A 84 6.06 19.19 -1.35
C LEU A 84 6.57 19.81 -0.03
N GLY A 85 7.75 20.45 -0.02
CA GLY A 85 8.37 20.95 1.20
C GLY A 85 8.89 19.86 2.15
N LEU A 86 9.09 18.64 1.63
CA LEU A 86 9.48 17.45 2.40
C LEU A 86 10.94 17.05 2.14
N ASP A 87 11.77 17.97 1.66
CA ASP A 87 13.16 17.70 1.28
C ASP A 87 14.13 17.63 2.47
N SER A 88 13.69 18.02 3.66
CA SER A 88 14.44 17.83 4.89
C SER A 88 14.66 16.34 5.17
N GLU A 89 15.74 15.99 5.86
CA GLU A 89 16.03 14.59 6.24
C GLU A 89 14.82 13.93 6.91
N MET A 90 14.19 14.64 7.83
CA MET A 90 13.00 14.18 8.54
C MET A 90 11.75 14.14 7.65
N GLY A 91 11.59 15.08 6.71
CA GLY A 91 10.51 15.07 5.71
C GLY A 91 10.57 13.84 4.82
N ARG A 92 11.77 13.40 4.43
CA ARG A 92 11.97 12.15 3.68
C ARG A 92 11.61 10.92 4.51
N VAL A 93 12.00 10.87 5.78
CA VAL A 93 11.66 9.77 6.69
C VAL A 93 10.14 9.68 6.89
N LEU A 94 9.50 10.81 7.20
CA LEU A 94 8.04 10.91 7.34
C LEU A 94 7.32 10.50 6.06
N THR A 95 7.85 10.87 4.89
CA THR A 95 7.30 10.45 3.59
C THR A 95 7.35 8.95 3.43
N VAL A 96 8.49 8.31 3.72
CA VAL A 96 8.61 6.83 3.63
C VAL A 96 7.63 6.15 4.59
N MET A 97 7.44 6.68 5.80
CA MET A 97 6.45 6.16 6.74
C MET A 97 5.02 6.33 6.23
N ALA A 98 4.68 7.47 5.62
CA ALA A 98 3.37 7.71 5.00
C ALA A 98 3.11 6.75 3.83
N ILE A 99 4.11 6.50 2.97
CA ILE A 99 4.05 5.50 1.90
C ILE A 99 3.84 4.11 2.49
N GLY A 100 4.54 3.78 3.57
CA GLY A 100 4.38 2.53 4.31
C GLY A 100 2.96 2.31 4.83
N ALA A 101 2.40 3.32 5.51
CA ALA A 101 1.02 3.29 5.97
C ALA A 101 0.04 3.09 4.82
N GLY A 102 0.22 3.84 3.72
CA GLY A 102 -0.62 3.75 2.53
C GLY A 102 -0.57 2.37 1.87
N ALA A 103 0.63 1.82 1.70
CA ALA A 103 0.85 0.52 1.07
C ALA A 103 0.29 -0.67 1.88
N MET A 104 -0.07 -0.48 3.14
CA MET A 104 -0.72 -1.49 3.98
C MET A 104 -2.24 -1.35 4.05
N THR A 105 -2.81 -0.37 3.36
CA THR A 105 -4.25 -0.06 3.40
C THR A 105 -5.03 -0.94 2.43
N VAL A 106 -6.26 -1.32 2.80
CA VAL A 106 -7.25 -2.00 1.93
C VAL A 106 -6.71 -3.28 1.27
N SER A 107 -6.35 -4.28 2.08
CA SER A 107 -6.01 -5.62 1.57
C SER A 107 -7.28 -6.38 1.17
N HIS A 108 -7.39 -6.79 -0.10
CA HIS A 108 -8.56 -7.49 -0.65
C HIS A 108 -8.15 -8.59 -1.64
N ALA A 109 -9.08 -9.13 -2.42
CA ALA A 109 -8.86 -10.31 -3.27
C ALA A 109 -7.69 -10.24 -4.28
N ASN A 110 -7.14 -9.07 -4.60
CA ASN A 110 -5.93 -8.94 -5.43
C ASN A 110 -4.63 -9.01 -4.62
N ASP A 111 -4.70 -9.14 -3.29
CA ASP A 111 -3.57 -9.25 -2.38
C ASP A 111 -3.39 -10.70 -1.95
N SER A 112 -2.21 -11.26 -2.16
CA SER A 112 -1.87 -12.60 -1.71
C SER A 112 -2.00 -12.76 -0.19
N PHE A 113 -1.75 -11.70 0.59
CA PHE A 113 -1.92 -11.72 2.03
C PHE A 113 -3.39 -11.88 2.47
N PHE A 114 -4.34 -11.38 1.66
CA PHE A 114 -5.78 -11.58 1.90
C PHE A 114 -6.15 -13.06 1.89
N TRP A 115 -5.66 -13.77 0.88
CA TRP A 115 -5.92 -15.20 0.73
C TRP A 115 -5.22 -16.03 1.79
N VAL A 116 -3.98 -15.69 2.16
CA VAL A 116 -3.27 -16.34 3.26
C VAL A 116 -4.09 -16.26 4.55
N VAL A 117 -4.49 -15.07 4.98
CA VAL A 117 -5.27 -14.90 6.22
C VAL A 117 -6.63 -15.60 6.15
N THR A 118 -7.34 -15.48 5.03
CA THR A 118 -8.65 -16.13 4.84
C THR A 118 -8.56 -17.66 4.96
N GLN A 119 -7.55 -18.27 4.34
CA GLN A 119 -7.38 -19.73 4.31
C GLN A 119 -6.89 -20.28 5.65
N PHE A 120 -5.89 -19.64 6.28
CA PHE A 120 -5.39 -20.07 7.59
C PHE A 120 -6.44 -19.89 8.69
N SER A 121 -7.27 -18.84 8.60
CA SER A 121 -8.35 -18.58 9.55
C SER A 121 -9.65 -19.33 9.22
N ARG A 122 -9.70 -20.07 8.09
CA ARG A 122 -10.88 -20.79 7.59
C ARG A 122 -12.13 -19.90 7.47
N MET A 123 -11.94 -18.64 7.10
CA MET A 123 -13.00 -17.66 6.96
C MET A 123 -13.66 -17.75 5.59
N THR A 124 -14.95 -17.40 5.51
CA THR A 124 -15.57 -17.15 4.19
C THR A 124 -15.01 -15.85 3.61
N VAL A 125 -14.99 -15.73 2.29
CA VAL A 125 -14.51 -14.52 1.59
C VAL A 125 -15.28 -13.27 2.04
N SER A 126 -16.60 -13.38 2.23
CA SER A 126 -17.44 -12.29 2.73
C SER A 126 -17.03 -11.84 4.14
N THR A 127 -16.74 -12.79 5.03
CA THR A 127 -16.23 -12.48 6.38
C THR A 127 -14.82 -11.87 6.31
N ALA A 128 -13.96 -12.36 5.42
CA ALA A 128 -12.61 -11.83 5.25
C ALA A 128 -12.60 -10.38 4.73
N TYR A 129 -13.49 -10.01 3.80
CA TYR A 129 -13.67 -8.61 3.40
C TYR A 129 -14.03 -7.72 4.61
N ARG A 130 -14.94 -8.18 5.47
CA ARG A 130 -15.34 -7.41 6.65
C ARG A 130 -14.27 -7.37 7.74
N ALA A 131 -13.50 -8.44 7.93
CA ALA A 131 -12.51 -8.48 8.99
C ALA A 131 -11.17 -7.90 8.53
N GLN A 132 -10.60 -8.42 7.45
CA GLN A 132 -9.25 -8.09 7.02
C GLN A 132 -9.19 -6.78 6.23
N THR A 133 -10.09 -6.57 5.26
CA THR A 133 -10.06 -5.33 4.46
C THR A 133 -10.37 -4.13 5.35
N LEU A 134 -11.34 -4.24 6.28
CA LEU A 134 -11.58 -3.17 7.25
C LEU A 134 -10.44 -3.02 8.26
N ALA A 135 -9.86 -4.10 8.79
CA ALA A 135 -8.73 -3.99 9.71
C ALA A 135 -7.52 -3.31 9.06
N THR A 136 -7.20 -3.66 7.80
CA THR A 136 -6.10 -3.04 7.06
C THR A 136 -6.40 -1.59 6.67
N LEU A 137 -7.66 -1.25 6.39
CA LEU A 137 -8.08 0.14 6.23
C LEU A 137 -7.84 0.96 7.52
N VAL A 138 -8.31 0.44 8.66
CA VAL A 138 -8.10 1.09 9.97
C VAL A 138 -6.61 1.20 10.30
N GLN A 139 -5.82 0.16 10.01
CA GLN A 139 -4.38 0.17 10.21
C GLN A 139 -3.70 1.26 9.37
N GLY A 140 -4.03 1.37 8.08
CA GLY A 140 -3.46 2.40 7.21
C GLY A 140 -3.84 3.81 7.67
N ILE A 141 -5.09 4.04 8.07
CA ILE A 141 -5.54 5.32 8.62
C ILE A 141 -4.82 5.64 9.94
N ALA A 142 -4.76 4.69 10.87
CA ALA A 142 -4.07 4.87 12.15
C ALA A 142 -2.58 5.14 11.95
N GLY A 143 -1.93 4.44 11.01
CA GLY A 143 -0.56 4.69 10.60
C GLY A 143 -0.38 6.10 10.06
N MET A 144 -1.23 6.54 9.13
CA MET A 144 -1.16 7.89 8.58
C MET A 144 -1.40 8.97 9.64
N LEU A 145 -2.35 8.75 10.55
CA LEU A 145 -2.60 9.66 11.67
C LEU A 145 -1.37 9.76 12.58
N ALA A 146 -0.71 8.64 12.91
CA ALA A 146 0.51 8.65 13.69
C ALA A 146 1.64 9.42 12.99
N VAL A 147 1.82 9.20 11.68
CA VAL A 147 2.83 9.92 10.88
C VAL A 147 2.51 11.41 10.81
N TRP A 148 1.24 11.77 10.64
CA TRP A 148 0.79 13.17 10.64
C TRP A 148 1.06 13.84 11.99
N LEU A 149 0.75 13.18 13.11
CA LEU A 149 1.06 13.70 14.45
C LEU A 149 2.57 13.91 14.65
N LEU A 150 3.39 12.96 14.21
CA LEU A 150 4.85 13.10 14.25
C LEU A 150 5.32 14.29 13.40
N SER A 151 4.69 14.51 12.25
CA SER A 151 5.03 15.64 11.38
C SER A 151 4.82 17.00 12.04
N LEU A 152 3.88 17.14 12.98
CA LEU A 152 3.63 18.40 13.69
C LEU A 152 4.74 18.76 14.70
N VAL A 153 5.54 17.77 15.12
CA VAL A 153 6.62 17.94 16.09
C VAL A 153 7.99 17.98 15.42
N LEU A 154 8.13 17.26 14.31
CA LEU A 154 9.42 16.96 13.68
C LEU A 154 9.69 17.76 12.40
N LEU A 155 8.69 18.45 11.85
CA LEU A 155 8.81 19.43 10.75
C LEU A 155 8.51 20.84 11.27
#